data_AF-A0A0S7ZUB5-F1
#
_entry.id   AF-A0A0S7ZUB5-F1
#
_cell.length_a   1.000
_cell.length_b   1.000
_cell.length_c   1.000
_cell.angle_alpha   90.00
_cell.angle_beta   90.00
_cell.angle_gamma   90.00
#
_symmetry.space_group_name_H-M   'P 1'
#
loop_
_entity.id
_entity.type
_entity.pdbx_description
1 polymer ?
#
loop_
_entity_poly.entity_id
_entity_poly.type
_entity_poly.pdbx_seq_one_letter_code
_entity_poly.pdbx_strand_id
1 'polypeptide(L)'
;MKLKLSLFLARRYLIAKWSLMSSLSILMIAFGVITLITVLSIMNGFHNTFRRKILETNSFHLIVQPNYNSEYSIDNSISILSRNKEIISIVPYFDGEGIIKTDYVTRGFIIKALPKDVLDRDAGFRGEIRVSRGTFEISDANSIVIGEELARE
;
A
#
# COMPACT_ATOMS: atom_id res chain seq x y z
N MET A 1 -16.23 50.29 -13.43
CA MET A 1 -15.14 51.17 -12.91
C MET A 1 -14.96 51.11 -11.39
N LYS A 2 -16.03 51.01 -10.57
CA LYS A 2 -15.93 51.06 -9.09
C LYS A 2 -15.06 49.96 -8.46
N LEU A 3 -15.05 48.74 -9.02
CA LEU A 3 -14.28 47.60 -8.49
C LEU A 3 -12.75 47.78 -8.60
N LYS A 4 -12.26 48.43 -9.67
CA LYS A 4 -10.83 48.71 -9.85
C LYS A 4 -10.34 49.74 -8.84
N LEU A 5 -11.17 50.73 -8.53
CA LEU A 5 -10.85 51.76 -7.54
C LEU A 5 -10.80 51.19 -6.12
N SER A 6 -11.79 50.38 -5.72
CA SER A 6 -11.83 49.79 -4.37
C SER A 6 -10.63 48.86 -4.12
N LEU A 7 -10.24 48.05 -5.11
CA LEU A 7 -9.07 47.17 -5.00
C LEU A 7 -7.76 47.96 -4.91
N PHE A 8 -7.65 49.08 -5.65
CA PHE A 8 -6.50 49.99 -5.58
C PHE A 8 -6.38 50.66 -4.21
N LEU A 9 -7.49 51.16 -3.65
CA LEU A 9 -7.49 51.75 -2.31
C LEU A 9 -7.18 50.71 -1.23
N ALA A 10 -7.76 49.52 -1.31
CA ALA A 10 -7.54 48.44 -0.35
C ALA A 10 -6.06 48.02 -0.31
N ARG A 11 -5.44 47.77 -1.48
CA ARG A 11 -4.01 47.43 -1.57
C ARG A 11 -3.13 48.55 -1.01
N ARG A 12 -3.42 49.81 -1.35
CA ARG A 12 -2.66 50.96 -0.84
C ARG A 12 -2.77 51.06 0.68
N TYR A 13 -3.95 50.85 1.24
CA TYR A 13 -4.17 50.90 2.70
C TYR A 13 -3.40 49.79 3.43
N LEU A 14 -3.38 48.58 2.86
CA LEU A 14 -2.71 47.41 3.42
C LEU A 14 -1.18 47.56 3.44
N ILE A 15 -0.60 48.19 2.41
CA ILE A 15 0.86 48.39 2.29
C ILE A 15 1.31 49.67 3.02
N ALA A 16 0.53 50.75 2.98
CA ALA A 16 0.95 52.05 3.53
C ALA A 16 0.84 52.13 5.06
N LYS A 17 0.01 51.30 5.70
CA LYS A 17 -0.20 51.31 7.16
C LYS A 17 -0.03 49.92 7.76
N TRP A 18 1.21 49.43 7.75
CA TRP A 18 1.57 48.14 8.33
C TRP A 18 1.47 48.21 9.86
N SER A 19 0.42 47.62 10.43
CA SER A 19 0.22 47.51 11.88
C SER A 19 0.49 46.10 12.35
N LEU A 20 0.98 45.95 13.59
CA LEU A 20 1.17 44.65 14.26
C LEU A 20 -0.10 43.79 14.23
N MET A 21 -1.28 44.42 14.32
CA MET A 21 -2.56 43.71 14.24
C MET A 21 -2.80 43.14 12.84
N SER A 22 -2.46 43.88 11.78
CA SER A 22 -2.60 43.40 10.39
C SER A 22 -1.67 42.23 10.11
N SER A 23 -0.43 42.25 10.62
CA SER A 23 0.49 41.12 10.47
C SER A 23 0.00 39.89 11.22
N LEU A 24 -0.51 40.06 12.45
CA LEU A 24 -1.00 38.95 13.25
C LEU A 24 -2.24 38.30 12.62
N SER A 25 -3.17 39.08 12.08
CA SER A 25 -4.34 38.55 11.36
C SER A 25 -3.95 37.77 10.11
N ILE A 26 -3.02 38.28 9.30
CA ILE A 26 -2.53 37.56 8.11
C ILE A 26 -1.84 36.27 8.52
N LEU A 27 -1.04 36.31 9.59
CA LEU A 27 -0.31 35.15 10.09
C LEU A 27 -1.26 34.04 10.58
N MET A 28 -2.30 34.39 11.34
CA MET A 28 -3.32 33.42 11.79
C MET A 28 -4.06 32.77 10.62
N ILE A 29 -4.46 33.56 9.62
CA ILE A 29 -5.13 33.03 8.42
C ILE A 29 -4.16 32.13 7.65
N ALA A 30 -2.92 32.54 7.48
CA ALA A 30 -1.89 31.74 6.80
C ALA A 30 -1.68 30.41 7.51
N PHE A 31 -1.53 30.40 8.85
CA PHE A 31 -1.40 29.16 9.61
C PHE A 31 -2.64 28.26 9.50
N GLY A 32 -3.84 28.83 9.54
CA GLY A 32 -5.07 28.05 9.35
C GLY A 32 -5.13 27.39 7.98
N VAL A 33 -4.82 28.13 6.92
CA VAL A 33 -4.79 27.62 5.55
C VAL A 33 -3.68 26.58 5.35
N ILE A 34 -2.47 26.83 5.88
CA ILE A 34 -1.35 25.86 5.84
C ILE A 34 -1.77 24.56 6.51
N THR A 35 -2.34 24.64 7.72
CA THR A 35 -2.79 23.46 8.46
C THR A 35 -3.83 22.68 7.66
N LEU A 36 -4.83 23.36 7.11
CA LEU A 36 -5.87 22.71 6.30
C LEU A 36 -5.30 22.02 5.05
N ILE A 37 -4.40 22.70 4.33
CA ILE A 37 -3.75 22.15 3.12
C ILE A 37 -2.88 20.94 3.49
N THR A 38 -2.10 21.02 4.55
CA THR A 38 -1.22 19.91 4.97
C THR A 38 -2.02 18.66 5.34
N VAL A 39 -3.09 18.79 6.14
CA VAL A 39 -3.95 17.66 6.51
C VAL A 39 -4.60 17.05 5.28
N LEU A 40 -5.13 17.87 4.37
CA LEU A 40 -5.75 17.36 3.15
C LEU A 40 -4.73 16.67 2.23
N SER A 41 -3.52 17.20 2.14
CA SER A 41 -2.42 16.61 1.36
C SER A 41 -1.98 15.26 1.92
N ILE A 42 -1.80 15.17 3.24
CA ILE A 42 -1.49 13.93 3.95
C ILE A 42 -2.61 12.91 3.72
N MET A 43 -3.87 13.32 3.88
CA MET A 43 -5.02 12.44 3.71
C MET A 43 -5.13 11.95 2.26
N ASN A 44 -4.90 12.80 1.27
CA ASN A 44 -4.90 12.40 -0.14
C ASN A 44 -3.77 11.40 -0.45
N GLY A 45 -2.55 11.67 0.01
CA GLY A 45 -1.41 10.77 -0.18
C GLY A 45 -1.60 9.43 0.51
N PHE A 46 -2.08 9.47 1.76
CA PHE A 46 -2.38 8.28 2.55
C PHE A 46 -3.52 7.46 1.92
N HIS A 47 -4.62 8.09 1.54
CA HIS A 47 -5.77 7.42 0.91
C HIS A 47 -5.35 6.72 -0.38
N ASN A 48 -4.56 7.38 -1.23
CA ASN A 48 -4.07 6.76 -2.46
C ASN A 48 -3.14 5.57 -2.15
N THR A 49 -2.24 5.72 -1.19
CA THR A 49 -1.30 4.65 -0.79
C THR A 49 -2.02 3.46 -0.17
N PHE A 50 -3.02 3.71 0.67
CA PHE A 50 -3.79 2.68 1.36
C PHE A 50 -4.74 1.96 0.40
N ARG A 51 -5.44 2.71 -0.45
CA ARG A 51 -6.26 2.13 -1.53
C ARG A 51 -5.41 1.24 -2.43
N ARG A 52 -4.22 1.73 -2.81
CA ARG A 52 -3.29 0.99 -3.65
C ARG A 52 -2.81 -0.30 -2.97
N LYS A 53 -2.32 -0.21 -1.72
CA LYS A 53 -1.91 -1.40 -0.94
C LYS A 53 -3.03 -2.42 -0.74
N ILE A 54 -4.25 -1.97 -0.42
CA ILE A 54 -5.38 -2.89 -0.24
C ILE A 54 -5.70 -3.62 -1.55
N LEU A 55 -5.74 -2.91 -2.67
CA LEU A 55 -6.15 -3.48 -3.95
C LEU A 55 -5.02 -4.26 -4.65
N GLU A 56 -3.76 -3.88 -4.48
CA GLU A 56 -2.63 -4.44 -5.22
C GLU A 56 -1.84 -5.46 -4.38
N THR A 57 -1.61 -5.21 -3.08
CA THR A 57 -0.92 -6.17 -2.20
C THR A 57 -1.83 -7.34 -1.80
N ASN A 58 -3.15 -7.15 -1.79
CA ASN A 58 -4.12 -8.26 -1.74
C ASN A 58 -4.76 -8.48 -3.12
N SER A 59 -3.94 -8.75 -4.14
CA SER A 59 -4.45 -9.16 -5.47
C SER A 59 -5.40 -10.38 -5.41
N PHE A 60 -5.51 -11.05 -4.25
CA PHE A 60 -6.61 -11.94 -3.91
C PHE A 60 -7.91 -11.17 -3.68
N HIS A 61 -8.66 -10.91 -4.76
CA HIS A 61 -10.00 -10.32 -4.66
C HIS A 61 -10.95 -11.16 -3.79
N LEU A 62 -10.72 -12.47 -3.74
CA LEU A 62 -11.43 -13.43 -2.92
C LEU A 62 -10.44 -14.45 -2.34
N ILE A 63 -10.52 -14.70 -1.05
CA ILE A 63 -9.75 -15.74 -0.36
C ILE A 63 -10.71 -16.84 0.04
N VAL A 64 -10.46 -18.06 -0.46
CA VAL A 64 -11.23 -19.25 -0.11
C VAL A 64 -10.41 -20.05 0.90
N GLN A 65 -10.94 -20.21 2.11
CA GLN A 65 -10.30 -21.01 3.15
C GLN A 65 -11.11 -22.28 3.38
N PRO A 66 -10.46 -23.44 3.54
CA PRO A 66 -11.16 -24.67 3.88
C PRO A 66 -11.78 -24.56 5.27
N ASN A 67 -12.96 -25.18 5.44
CA ASN A 67 -13.51 -25.37 6.77
C ASN A 67 -12.74 -26.49 7.47
N TYR A 68 -12.40 -26.31 8.76
CA TYR A 68 -11.55 -27.20 9.55
C TYR A 68 -12.02 -28.67 9.59
N ASN A 69 -13.30 -28.94 9.31
CA ASN A 69 -13.93 -30.26 9.42
C ASN A 69 -14.24 -30.97 8.09
N SER A 70 -13.81 -30.44 6.94
CA SER A 70 -14.08 -31.07 5.63
C SER A 70 -12.80 -31.61 4.98
N GLU A 71 -12.87 -32.81 4.39
CA GLU A 71 -11.87 -33.27 3.42
C GLU A 71 -11.79 -32.24 2.28
N TYR A 72 -10.74 -31.42 2.32
CA TYR A 72 -10.52 -30.37 1.35
C TYR A 72 -9.48 -30.82 0.33
N SER A 73 -9.89 -30.82 -0.95
CA SER A 73 -8.98 -31.02 -2.06
C SER A 73 -8.82 -29.69 -2.81
N ILE A 74 -7.59 -29.16 -2.78
CA ILE A 74 -7.20 -27.96 -3.54
C ILE A 74 -7.56 -28.13 -5.02
N ASP A 75 -7.26 -29.30 -5.60
CA ASP A 75 -7.41 -29.56 -7.03
C ASP A 75 -8.88 -29.49 -7.48
N ASN A 76 -9.80 -30.06 -6.69
CA ASN A 76 -11.23 -29.98 -6.96
C ASN A 76 -11.71 -28.52 -6.92
N SER A 77 -11.26 -27.73 -5.94
CA SER A 77 -11.63 -26.32 -5.81
C SER A 77 -11.14 -25.50 -7.01
N ILE A 78 -9.89 -25.71 -7.43
CA ILE A 78 -9.33 -25.08 -8.64
C ILE A 78 -10.15 -25.46 -9.87
N SER A 79 -10.54 -26.72 -10.02
CA SER A 79 -11.31 -27.19 -11.18
C SER A 79 -12.70 -26.56 -11.30
N ILE A 80 -13.35 -26.29 -10.17
CA ILE A 80 -14.67 -25.64 -10.11
C ILE A 80 -14.53 -24.15 -10.44
N LEU A 81 -13.56 -23.48 -9.82
CA LEU A 81 -13.31 -22.05 -10.04
C LEU A 81 -12.86 -21.77 -11.49
N SER A 82 -12.02 -22.64 -12.06
CA SER A 82 -11.52 -22.48 -13.44
C SER A 82 -12.61 -22.57 -14.51
N ARG A 83 -13.83 -23.04 -14.18
CA ARG A 83 -14.97 -23.03 -15.12
C ARG A 83 -15.51 -21.63 -15.36
N ASN A 84 -15.28 -20.69 -14.45
CA ASN A 84 -15.74 -19.32 -14.63
C ASN A 84 -14.69 -18.49 -15.40
N LYS A 85 -15.08 -17.97 -16.56
CA LYS A 85 -14.22 -17.16 -17.45
C LYS A 85 -13.92 -15.76 -16.92
N GLU A 86 -14.63 -15.30 -15.89
CA GLU A 86 -14.40 -14.00 -15.27
C GLU A 86 -13.23 -14.02 -14.27
N ILE A 87 -12.73 -15.21 -13.91
CA ILE A 87 -11.61 -15.36 -12.98
C ILE A 87 -10.29 -15.20 -13.75
N ILE A 88 -9.54 -14.16 -13.41
CA ILE A 88 -8.29 -13.78 -14.08
C ILE A 88 -7.13 -14.67 -13.63
N SER A 89 -7.07 -15.00 -12.33
CA SER A 89 -5.98 -15.80 -11.75
C SER A 89 -6.46 -16.62 -10.55
N ILE A 90 -5.91 -17.82 -10.40
CA ILE A 90 -6.12 -18.70 -9.25
C ILE A 90 -4.75 -19.15 -8.74
N VAL A 91 -4.41 -18.71 -7.53
CA VAL A 91 -3.14 -19.03 -6.89
C VAL A 91 -3.42 -19.73 -5.57
N PRO A 92 -3.20 -21.06 -5.48
CA PRO A 92 -3.22 -21.75 -4.20
C PRO A 92 -1.98 -21.33 -3.40
N TYR A 93 -2.15 -21.02 -2.13
CA TYR A 93 -1.04 -20.68 -1.25
C TYR A 93 -1.26 -21.29 0.14
N PHE A 94 -0.17 -21.44 0.89
CA PHE A 94 -0.22 -21.83 2.30
C PHE A 94 0.43 -20.73 3.14
N ASP A 95 -0.27 -20.31 4.19
CA ASP A 95 0.24 -19.35 5.17
C ASP A 95 0.45 -20.06 6.51
N GLY A 96 1.64 -19.87 7.08
CA GLY A 96 2.01 -20.40 8.38
C GLY A 96 2.82 -19.37 9.18
N GLU A 97 2.82 -19.53 10.49
CA GLU A 97 3.66 -18.73 11.39
C GLU A 97 4.82 -19.59 11.88
N GLY A 98 6.02 -19.01 11.94
CA GLY A 98 7.23 -19.68 12.36
C GLY A 98 8.14 -18.78 13.17
N ILE A 99 9.19 -19.36 13.74
CA ILE A 99 10.25 -18.62 14.44
C ILE A 99 11.57 -18.92 13.74
N ILE A 100 12.25 -17.87 13.28
CA ILE A 100 13.59 -17.98 12.69
C ILE A 100 14.60 -17.58 13.75
N LYS A 101 15.66 -18.39 13.86
CA LYS A 101 16.76 -18.16 14.79
C LYS A 101 18.06 -18.11 14.01
N THR A 102 18.75 -17.00 14.15
CA THR A 102 20.15 -16.81 13.73
C THR A 102 21.02 -16.76 14.99
N ASP A 103 22.33 -16.78 14.84
CA ASP A 103 23.28 -16.73 15.97
C ASP A 103 23.07 -15.52 16.91
N TYR A 104 22.51 -14.42 16.38
CA TYR A 104 22.35 -13.16 17.12
C TYR A 104 20.91 -12.76 17.42
N VAL A 105 19.91 -13.28 16.68
CA VAL A 105 18.53 -12.80 16.72
C VAL A 105 17.54 -13.96 16.61
N THR A 106 16.43 -13.87 17.35
CA THR A 106 15.27 -14.76 17.23
C THR A 106 14.03 -13.91 16.98
N ARG A 107 13.29 -14.21 15.92
CA ARG A 107 12.11 -13.46 15.48
C ARG A 107 11.00 -14.40 15.01
N GLY A 108 9.76 -14.01 15.27
CA GLY A 108 8.61 -14.60 14.60
C GLY A 108 8.53 -14.09 13.16
N PHE A 109 8.20 -14.97 12.22
CA PHE A 109 8.01 -14.63 10.82
C PHE A 109 6.82 -15.38 10.24
N ILE A 110 6.26 -14.85 9.17
CA ILE A 110 5.17 -15.47 8.43
C ILE A 110 5.78 -16.16 7.21
N ILE A 111 5.50 -17.45 7.06
CA ILE A 111 5.87 -18.27 5.92
C ILE A 111 4.69 -18.28 4.96
N LYS A 112 4.96 -17.91 3.70
CA LYS A 112 4.00 -18.02 2.61
C LYS A 112 4.57 -18.95 1.55
N ALA A 113 3.98 -20.14 1.39
CA ALA A 113 4.34 -21.06 0.33
C ALA A 113 3.52 -20.74 -0.92
N LEU A 114 4.21 -20.48 -2.02
CA LEU A 114 3.63 -20.09 -3.30
C LEU A 114 4.04 -21.08 -4.40
N PRO A 115 3.20 -21.29 -5.43
CA PRO A 115 3.57 -22.11 -6.56
C PRO A 115 4.64 -21.40 -7.40
N LYS A 116 5.51 -22.18 -8.03
CA LYS A 116 6.64 -21.67 -8.84
C LYS A 116 6.22 -20.70 -9.95
N ASP A 117 5.02 -20.87 -10.49
CA ASP A 117 4.45 -20.10 -11.59
C ASP A 117 3.56 -18.95 -11.11
N VAL A 118 3.66 -18.55 -9.84
CA VAL A 118 2.89 -17.43 -9.27
C VAL A 118 3.09 -16.11 -10.04
N LEU A 119 4.32 -15.84 -10.50
CA LEU A 119 4.63 -14.61 -11.26
C LEU A 119 3.98 -14.58 -12.64
N ASP A 120 3.74 -15.75 -13.24
CA ASP A 120 3.08 -15.88 -14.55
C ASP A 120 1.55 -15.88 -14.40
N ARG A 121 1.05 -16.49 -13.32
CA ARG A 121 -0.38 -16.56 -13.02
C ARG A 121 -0.96 -15.23 -12.57
N ASP A 122 -0.22 -14.44 -11.81
CA ASP A 122 -0.71 -13.17 -11.27
C ASP A 122 0.15 -11.99 -11.74
N ALA A 123 -0.35 -11.31 -12.78
CA ALA A 123 0.28 -10.12 -13.34
C ALA A 123 0.31 -8.94 -12.35
N GLY A 124 -0.66 -8.86 -11.43
CA GLY A 124 -0.69 -7.83 -10.38
C GLY A 124 0.41 -8.07 -9.35
N PHE A 125 0.55 -9.31 -8.89
CA PHE A 125 1.62 -9.73 -8.00
C PHE A 125 3.01 -9.49 -8.59
N ARG A 126 3.21 -9.79 -9.88
CA ARG A 126 4.47 -9.52 -10.57
C ARG A 126 4.80 -8.03 -10.68
N GLY A 127 3.79 -7.16 -10.77
CA GLY A 127 3.99 -5.70 -10.82
C GLY A 127 4.48 -5.11 -9.50
N GLU A 128 4.07 -5.69 -8.38
CA GLU A 128 4.40 -5.19 -7.04
C GLU A 128 5.69 -5.79 -6.46
N ILE A 129 6.06 -7.01 -6.86
CA ILE A 129 7.32 -7.62 -6.40
C ILE A 129 8.53 -6.91 -7.01
N ARG A 130 9.42 -6.44 -6.14
CA ARG A 130 10.71 -5.87 -6.51
C ARG A 130 11.82 -6.66 -5.84
N VAL A 131 12.62 -7.35 -6.65
CA VAL A 131 13.77 -8.11 -6.15
C VAL A 131 14.96 -7.16 -6.04
N SER A 132 15.36 -6.84 -4.82
CA SER A 132 16.50 -5.96 -4.55
C SER A 132 17.84 -6.67 -4.80
N ARG A 133 17.93 -7.96 -4.44
CA ARG A 133 19.11 -8.83 -4.65
C ARG A 133 18.70 -10.26 -4.96
N GLY A 134 19.48 -10.94 -5.80
CA GLY A 134 19.25 -12.33 -6.20
C GLY A 134 18.22 -12.49 -7.32
N THR A 135 17.66 -13.69 -7.43
CA THR A 135 16.58 -14.06 -8.35
C THR A 135 15.39 -14.56 -7.57
N PHE A 136 14.18 -14.26 -8.04
CA PHE A 136 12.97 -14.86 -7.49
C PHE A 136 12.80 -16.24 -8.12
N GLU A 137 13.36 -17.24 -7.48
CA GLU A 137 13.29 -18.63 -7.92
C GLU A 137 12.83 -19.48 -6.74
N ILE A 138 11.60 -20.01 -6.83
CA ILE A 138 10.97 -20.85 -5.80
C ILE A 138 10.78 -22.28 -6.34
N SER A 139 11.64 -22.68 -7.29
CA SER A 139 11.53 -23.97 -7.98
C SER A 139 12.09 -25.13 -7.16
N ASP A 140 13.07 -24.86 -6.30
CA ASP A 140 13.78 -25.86 -5.50
C ASP A 140 13.24 -25.95 -4.07
N ALA A 141 13.24 -27.15 -3.50
CA ALA A 141 12.76 -27.42 -2.14
C ALA A 141 13.51 -26.61 -1.04
N ASN A 142 14.72 -26.15 -1.33
CA ASN A 142 15.54 -25.35 -0.43
C ASN A 142 15.66 -23.87 -0.85
N SER A 143 14.90 -23.44 -1.87
CA SER A 143 14.90 -22.05 -2.30
C SER A 143 13.90 -21.24 -1.46
N ILE A 144 14.38 -20.17 -0.83
CA ILE A 144 13.56 -19.30 0.02
C ILE A 144 13.81 -17.86 -0.40
N VAL A 145 12.73 -17.11 -0.57
CA VAL A 145 12.78 -15.67 -0.79
C VAL A 145 12.47 -14.98 0.53
N ILE A 146 13.34 -14.07 0.94
CA ILE A 146 13.23 -13.33 2.20
C ILE A 146 12.84 -11.88 1.89
N GLY A 147 11.88 -11.35 2.65
CA GLY A 147 11.50 -9.94 2.55
C GLY A 147 12.65 -9.02 2.95
N GLU A 148 12.74 -7.85 2.32
CA GLU A 148 13.88 -6.92 2.53
C GLU A 148 14.09 -6.53 4.01
N GLU A 149 13.01 -6.33 4.76
CA GLU A 149 13.08 -5.99 6.18
C GLU A 149 13.66 -7.15 7.01
N LEU A 150 13.20 -8.38 6.78
CA LEU A 150 13.69 -9.56 7.48
C LEU A 150 15.14 -9.89 7.09
N ALA A 151 15.58 -9.50 5.89
CA ALA A 151 16.96 -9.66 5.45
C ALA A 151 17.91 -8.57 5.99
N ARG A 152 17.37 -7.47 6.52
CA ARG A 152 18.14 -6.35 7.07
C ARG A 152 18.40 -6.49 8.58
N GLU A 153 17.48 -7.14 9.29
CA GLU A 153 17.60 -7.47 10.72
C GLU A 153 18.61 -8.59 11.00
#